data_AF-A0A1Q3L6G5-F1
#
_entry.id   AF-A0A1Q3L6G5-F1
#
_cell.length_a   1.000
_cell.length_b   1.000
_cell.length_c   1.000
_cell.angle_alpha   90.00
_cell.angle_beta   90.00
_cell.angle_gamma   90.00
#
_symmetry.space_group_name_H-M   'P 1'
#
loop_
_entity.id
_entity.type
_entity.pdbx_description
1 polymer ?
#
loop_
_entity_poly.entity_id
_entity_poly.type
_entity_poly.pdbx_seq_one_letter_code
_entity_poly.pdbx_strand_id
1 'polypeptide(L)'
;MVAVKLQECFGWAETPRLVDGRVPVLFHLLSPAGRPLAVTDDLSSFWSGPYAQVRAEMRGRYPKHPWPEDPWAAAPTRHTKNRAARD
;
A
#
# COMPACT_ATOMS: atom_id res chain seq x y z
N MET A 1 -8.85 -6.16 -11.89
CA MET A 1 -7.69 -6.07 -10.97
C MET A 1 -6.98 -4.76 -11.20
N VAL A 2 -6.34 -4.20 -10.18
CA VAL A 2 -5.56 -2.95 -10.27
C VAL A 2 -4.16 -3.22 -9.78
N ALA A 3 -3.16 -2.80 -10.56
CA ALA A 3 -1.76 -2.80 -10.14
C ALA A 3 -1.39 -1.40 -9.66
N VAL A 4 -0.93 -1.30 -8.42
CA VAL A 4 -0.71 -0.01 -7.75
C VAL A 4 0.49 -0.09 -6.81
N LYS A 5 1.24 0.99 -6.64
CA LYS A 5 2.30 1.00 -5.63
C LYS A 5 1.65 0.96 -4.26
N LEU A 6 2.19 0.12 -3.37
CA LEU A 6 1.64 -0.07 -2.03
C LEU A 6 1.43 1.26 -1.28
N GLN A 7 2.38 2.18 -1.42
CA GLN A 7 2.35 3.50 -0.79
C GLN A 7 1.22 4.42 -1.22
N GLU A 8 0.57 4.14 -2.36
CA GLU A 8 -0.62 4.87 -2.83
C GLU A 8 -1.90 4.35 -2.16
N CYS A 9 -1.83 3.23 -1.45
CA CYS A 9 -2.95 2.64 -0.70
C CYS A 9 -2.93 2.95 0.80
N PHE A 10 -1.92 3.67 1.30
CA PHE A 10 -1.92 4.11 2.71
C PHE A 10 -3.15 4.96 3.01
N GLY A 11 -3.68 4.83 4.22
CA GLY A 11 -4.90 5.53 4.62
C GLY A 11 -6.20 4.80 4.28
N TRP A 12 -6.15 3.75 3.44
CA TRP A 12 -7.35 3.01 3.07
C TRP A 12 -7.65 1.93 4.09
N ALA A 13 -8.74 2.15 4.86
CA ALA A 13 -9.20 1.21 5.87
C ALA A 13 -9.94 0.00 5.30
N GLU A 14 -10.53 0.12 4.11
CA GLU A 14 -11.29 -0.95 3.48
C GLU A 14 -10.91 -1.09 2.01
N THR A 15 -11.05 -2.30 1.47
CA THR A 15 -10.97 -2.52 0.02
C THR A 15 -12.18 -1.86 -0.67
N PRO A 16 -11.96 -0.96 -1.64
CA PRO A 16 -13.05 -0.47 -2.49
C PRO A 16 -13.78 -1.62 -3.18
N ARG A 17 -15.11 -1.49 -3.29
CA ARG A 17 -15.97 -2.49 -3.92
C ARG A 17 -16.68 -1.91 -5.13
N LEU A 18 -16.79 -2.72 -6.17
CA LEU A 18 -17.49 -2.46 -7.43
C LEU A 18 -18.88 -3.09 -7.41
N VAL A 19 -19.71 -2.76 -8.41
CA VAL A 19 -21.04 -3.36 -8.62
C VAL A 19 -21.92 -3.21 -7.36
N ASP A 20 -22.10 -1.96 -6.92
CA ASP A 20 -22.86 -1.60 -5.71
C ASP A 20 -22.40 -2.35 -4.45
N GLY A 21 -21.09 -2.45 -4.25
CA GLY A 21 -20.51 -3.09 -3.05
C GLY A 21 -20.33 -4.61 -3.14
N ARG A 22 -20.72 -5.25 -4.25
CA ARG A 22 -20.72 -6.71 -4.35
C ARG A 22 -19.34 -7.32 -4.60
N VAL A 23 -18.48 -6.64 -5.34
CA VAL A 23 -17.21 -7.22 -5.82
C VAL A 23 -16.03 -6.42 -5.28
N PRO A 24 -15.18 -6.97 -4.39
CA PRO A 24 -13.98 -6.26 -3.94
C PRO A 24 -12.95 -6.11 -5.06
N VAL A 25 -12.22 -4.99 -5.06
CA VAL A 25 -11.09 -4.81 -5.98
C VAL A 25 -9.93 -5.70 -5.58
N LEU A 26 -9.50 -6.57 -6.49
CA LEU A 26 -8.24 -7.29 -6.36
C LEU A 26 -7.06 -6.36 -6.68
N PHE A 27 -6.21 -6.11 -5.68
CA PHE A 27 -4.98 -5.33 -5.77
C PHE A 27 -3.77 -6.21 -6.03
N HIS A 28 -2.95 -5.82 -7.00
CA HIS A 28 -1.55 -6.23 -7.11
C HIS A 28 -0.72 -5.09 -6.52
N LEU A 29 -0.28 -5.26 -5.27
CA LEU A 29 0.52 -4.27 -4.55
C LEU A 29 1.96 -4.35 -5.03
N LEU A 30 2.50 -3.20 -5.45
CA LEU A 30 3.83 -3.10 -6.06
C LEU A 30 4.81 -2.32 -5.18
N SER A 31 6.09 -2.64 -5.32
CA SER A 31 7.19 -1.86 -4.80
C SER A 31 7.34 -0.53 -5.55
N PRO A 32 8.16 0.42 -5.05
CA PRO A 32 8.46 1.65 -5.78
C PRO A 32 8.99 1.43 -7.20
N ALA A 33 9.69 0.31 -7.43
CA ALA A 33 10.25 -0.09 -8.72
C ALA A 33 9.28 -0.95 -9.57
N GLY A 34 8.01 -1.07 -9.17
CA GLY A 34 6.99 -1.81 -9.92
C GLY A 34 7.05 -3.33 -9.75
N ARG A 35 7.84 -3.86 -8.80
CA ARG A 35 7.91 -5.30 -8.54
C ARG A 35 6.74 -5.76 -7.68
N PRO A 36 6.13 -6.94 -7.93
CA PRO A 36 5.07 -7.46 -7.08
C PRO A 36 5.52 -7.67 -5.63
N LEU A 37 4.67 -7.28 -4.68
CA LEU A 37 4.86 -7.49 -3.25
C LEU A 37 3.79 -8.41 -2.66
N ALA A 38 2.53 -8.18 -3.02
CA ALA A 38 1.40 -8.98 -2.58
C ALA A 38 0.24 -8.87 -3.58
N VAL A 39 -0.66 -9.84 -3.53
CA VAL A 39 -1.96 -9.79 -4.19
C VAL A 39 -3.03 -9.94 -3.10
N THR A 40 -3.98 -9.02 -3.02
CA THR A 40 -5.05 -9.06 -2.02
C THR A 40 -6.32 -8.37 -2.52
N ASP A 41 -7.49 -8.91 -2.18
CA ASP A 41 -8.79 -8.23 -2.27
C ASP A 41 -9.30 -7.77 -0.88
N ASP A 42 -8.50 -7.98 0.16
CA ASP A 42 -8.75 -7.55 1.54
C ASP A 42 -7.54 -6.74 2.05
N LEU A 43 -7.61 -5.42 1.87
CA LEU A 43 -6.59 -4.49 2.37
C LEU A 43 -6.55 -4.48 3.91
N SER A 44 -7.69 -4.64 4.57
CA SER A 44 -7.77 -4.58 6.03
C SER A 44 -7.00 -5.73 6.69
N SER A 45 -7.17 -6.95 6.15
CA SER A 45 -6.39 -8.12 6.57
C SER A 45 -4.92 -7.99 6.17
N PHE A 46 -4.62 -7.40 5.00
CA PHE A 46 -3.24 -7.15 4.58
C PHE A 46 -2.48 -6.23 5.55
N TRP A 47 -3.10 -5.12 5.96
CA TRP A 47 -2.52 -4.18 6.93
C TRP A 47 -2.31 -4.79 8.31
N SER A 48 -3.24 -5.63 8.76
CA SER A 48 -3.20 -6.26 10.08
C SER A 48 -2.18 -7.41 10.20
N GLY A 49 -1.65 -7.92 9.09
CA GLY A 49 -0.72 -9.05 9.10
C GLY A 49 0.44 -8.90 8.12
N PRO A 50 0.28 -9.30 6.85
CA PRO A 50 1.38 -9.36 5.86
C PRO A 50 2.19 -8.06 5.72
N TYR A 51 1.56 -6.90 5.91
CA TYR A 51 2.23 -5.60 5.79
C TYR A 51 3.46 -5.46 6.71
N ALA A 52 3.44 -6.03 7.93
CA ALA A 52 4.56 -5.91 8.85
C ALA A 52 5.87 -6.47 8.27
N GLN A 53 5.78 -7.62 7.58
CA GLN A 53 6.93 -8.23 6.91
C GLN A 53 7.34 -7.44 5.67
N VAL A 54 6.38 -7.02 4.84
CA VAL A 54 6.64 -6.20 3.65
C VAL A 54 7.34 -4.89 4.06
N ARG A 55 6.87 -4.23 5.12
CA ARG A 55 7.46 -3.03 5.69
C ARG A 55 8.91 -3.27 6.11
N ALA A 56 9.18 -4.36 6.84
CA ALA A 56 10.51 -4.69 7.32
C ALA A 56 11.53 -4.89 6.18
N GLU A 57 11.11 -5.54 5.09
CA GLU A 57 11.95 -5.74 3.90
C GLU A 57 12.11 -4.45 3.09
N MET A 58 11.00 -3.76 2.82
CA MET A 58 10.97 -2.61 1.92
C MET A 58 11.66 -1.37 2.52
N ARG A 59 11.62 -1.19 3.85
CA ARG A 59 12.36 -0.10 4.50
C ARG A 59 13.88 -0.21 4.31
N GLY A 60 14.39 -1.44 4.17
CA GLY A 60 15.81 -1.70 3.87
C GLY A 60 16.14 -1.49 2.40
N ARG A 61 15.30 -2.01 1.49
CA ARG A 61 15.52 -1.90 0.03
C ARG A 61 15.25 -0.51 -0.54
N TYR A 62 14.27 0.22 0.02
CA TYR A 62 13.81 1.52 -0.47
C TYR A 62 13.69 2.54 0.67
N PRO A 63 14.80 2.92 1.33
CA PRO A 63 14.78 3.75 2.55
C PRO A 63 14.22 5.16 2.34
N LYS A 64 14.27 5.67 1.10
CA LYS A 64 13.75 6.99 0.70
C LYS A 64 12.22 7.03 0.56
N HIS A 65 11.54 5.89 0.52
CA HIS A 65 10.08 5.79 0.41
C HIS A 65 9.43 5.67 1.81
N PRO A 66 8.17 6.11 1.97
CA PRO A 66 7.46 5.99 3.24
C PRO A 66 7.08 4.54 3.54
N TRP A 67 7.36 4.11 4.78
CA TRP A 67 7.06 2.77 5.32
C TRP A 67 6.53 2.93 6.76
N PRO A 68 5.35 3.53 6.94
CA PRO A 68 4.80 3.90 8.24
C PRO A 68 4.59 2.68 9.13
N GLU A 69 4.64 2.89 10.46
CA GLU A 69 4.23 1.85 11.42
C GLU A 69 2.72 1.68 11.44
N ASP A 70 2.00 2.80 11.32
CA ASP A 70 0.57 2.84 11.16
C ASP A 70 0.21 3.13 9.67
N PRO A 71 -0.10 2.10 8.87
CA PRO A 71 -0.51 2.29 7.47
C PRO A 71 -1.93 2.86 7.33
N TRP A 72 -2.74 2.82 8.40
CA TRP A 72 -4.14 3.24 8.39
C TRP A 72 -4.31 4.75 8.47
N ALA A 73 -3.40 5.43 9.16
CA ALA A 73 -3.42 6.88 9.29
C ALA A 73 -2.44 7.60 8.33
N ALA A 74 -1.60 6.85 7.63
CA ALA A 74 -0.59 7.42 6.76
C ALA A 74 -1.20 8.01 5.47
N ALA A 75 -0.77 9.22 5.10
CA ALA A 75 -1.20 9.84 3.86
C ALA A 75 -0.68 9.05 2.63
N PRO A 76 -1.55 8.75 1.64
CA PRO A 76 -1.13 8.07 0.43
C PRO A 76 -0.21 8.97 -0.40
N THR A 77 0.82 8.37 -1.01
CA THR A 77 1.71 9.10 -1.91
C THR A 77 2.39 8.16 -2.89
N ARG A 78 2.66 8.64 -4.11
CA ARG A 78 3.49 7.95 -5.11
C ARG A 78 4.98 8.34 -5.03
N HIS A 79 5.33 9.21 -4.09
CA HIS A 79 6.63 9.88 -4.02
C HIS A 79 7.52 9.34 -2.89
N THR A 80 8.78 9.81 -2.87
CA THR A 80 9.70 9.62 -1.74
C THR A 80 9.35 10.59 -0.60
N LYS A 81 9.82 10.32 0.62
CA LYS A 81 9.57 11.15 1.81
C LYS A 81 9.85 12.65 1.56
N ASN A 82 11.00 12.96 0.97
CA ASN A 82 11.41 14.35 0.73
C ASN A 82 10.53 15.11 -0.27
N ARG A 83 9.90 14.38 -1.21
CA ARG A 83 9.01 14.98 -2.22
C ARG A 83 7.59 15.08 -1.67
N ALA A 84 7.11 14.05 -0.98
CA ALA A 84 5.79 14.07 -0.35
C ALA A 84 5.65 15.19 0.71
N ALA A 85 6.73 15.58 1.40
CA ALA A 85 6.70 16.67 2.37
C ALA A 85 6.63 18.08 1.74
N ARG A 86 6.72 18.20 0.41
CA ARG A 86 6.70 19.47 -0.32
C ARG A 86 5.40 19.71 -1.07
N ASP A 87 4.58 18.67 -1.19
CA ASP A 87 3.27 18.67 -1.86
C ASP A 87 2.16 18.88 -0.80
#